data_AF-A0A6P6SW74-F1
#
_entry.id   AF-A0A6P6SW74-F1
#
_cell.length_a   1.000
_cell.length_b   1.000
_cell.length_c   1.000
_cell.angle_alpha   90.00
_cell.angle_beta   90.00
_cell.angle_gamma   90.00
#
_symmetry.space_group_name_H-M   'P 1'
#
loop_
_entity.id
_entity.type
_entity.pdbx_description
1 polymer ?
#
loop_
_entity_poly.entity_id
_entity_poly.type
_entity_poly.pdbx_seq_one_letter_code
_entity_poly.pdbx_strand_id
1 'polypeptide(L)'
;MASIRPLSAFKQPIPTFAPSISYRQQLDCMPSSSSSSSIYPTAYFYQSRPQGPSSISVAFNPSGKYDLSLHDDDEQEQADLPPPIPPTEGRYEVVIDNDIIRRLDLVPFQSATGITSPSDAKPKEFLERTIGFTINYTREDQNDPRELSEFPDIRLWFVRLDAAYPWLPVLLDWRAGELARYAAMLVPHQMSMKKGVVFNPEALALFVMKKVFIVYSWLKENDIPMPRLKTKDMARMLGFGIGEELFDLIDEQSTPPS
;
A
#
# COMPACT_ATOMS: atom_id res chain seq x y z
N MET A 1 66.42 13.58 -37.31
CA MET A 1 65.50 13.01 -38.33
C MET A 1 64.89 11.74 -37.77
N ALA A 2 63.55 11.68 -37.68
CA ALA A 2 62.66 10.51 -37.55
C ALA A 2 61.43 10.97 -36.74
N SER A 3 60.32 11.34 -37.38
CA SER A 3 59.28 10.50 -37.99
C SER A 3 58.40 9.81 -36.94
N ILE A 4 57.18 10.35 -36.81
CA ILE A 4 56.12 9.93 -35.90
C ILE A 4 55.27 8.86 -36.62
N ARG A 5 55.02 7.73 -35.94
CA ARG A 5 53.96 6.75 -36.28
C ARG A 5 52.96 6.67 -35.11
N PRO A 6 51.64 6.52 -35.37
CA PRO A 6 50.65 6.34 -34.33
C PRO A 6 50.47 4.85 -33.97
N LEU A 7 50.16 4.57 -32.71
CA LEU A 7 49.76 3.24 -32.23
C LEU A 7 48.34 3.26 -31.67
N SER A 8 47.72 2.10 -31.84
CA SER A 8 46.31 1.77 -31.90
C SER A 8 45.63 1.50 -30.55
N ALA A 9 44.30 1.45 -30.61
CA ALA A 9 43.33 1.22 -29.54
C ALA A 9 43.58 -0.05 -28.69
N PHE A 10 43.37 0.09 -27.37
CA PHE A 10 43.17 -1.01 -26.44
C PHE A 10 41.79 -0.90 -25.79
N LYS A 11 40.92 -1.87 -26.11
CA LYS A 11 39.69 -2.20 -25.35
C LYS A 11 40.06 -3.20 -24.26
N GLN A 12 39.67 -2.93 -23.02
CA GLN A 12 39.66 -3.92 -21.93
C GLN A 12 38.22 -4.33 -21.63
N PRO A 13 37.92 -5.64 -21.47
CA PRO A 13 36.60 -6.10 -21.05
C PRO A 13 36.47 -6.13 -19.51
N ILE A 14 35.26 -5.78 -19.04
CA ILE A 14 34.81 -5.81 -17.65
C ILE A 14 34.51 -7.27 -17.25
N PRO A 15 34.94 -7.78 -16.08
CA PRO A 15 34.60 -9.14 -15.64
C PRO A 15 33.18 -9.23 -15.06
N THR A 16 32.41 -10.14 -15.62
CA THR A 16 31.08 -10.58 -15.16
C THR A 16 31.22 -11.51 -13.95
N PHE A 17 30.69 -11.10 -12.79
CA PHE A 17 30.50 -12.01 -11.65
C PHE A 17 29.17 -12.75 -11.79
N ALA A 18 29.25 -14.07 -11.95
CA ALA A 18 28.13 -14.99 -11.78
C ALA A 18 28.44 -15.89 -10.58
N PRO A 19 27.53 -16.05 -9.60
CA PRO A 19 27.58 -17.18 -8.70
C PRO A 19 26.68 -18.29 -9.25
N SER A 20 27.30 -19.35 -9.76
CA SER A 20 26.70 -20.66 -9.92
C SER A 20 26.50 -21.30 -8.54
N ILE A 21 25.30 -21.79 -8.23
CA ILE A 21 25.13 -22.77 -7.15
C ILE A 21 24.46 -24.02 -7.74
N SER A 22 25.21 -25.11 -7.64
CA SER A 22 24.83 -26.47 -8.00
C SER A 22 23.82 -27.02 -6.99
N TYR A 23 22.74 -27.64 -7.49
CA TYR A 23 21.87 -28.49 -6.68
C TYR A 23 22.09 -29.95 -7.07
N ARG A 24 22.54 -30.74 -6.09
CA ARG A 24 22.58 -32.20 -6.14
C ARG A 24 21.15 -32.71 -6.06
N GLN A 25 20.59 -33.15 -7.19
CA GLN A 25 19.30 -33.85 -7.24
C GLN A 25 19.53 -35.31 -6.81
N GLN A 26 18.75 -35.76 -5.84
CA GLN A 26 18.51 -37.19 -5.65
C GLN A 26 17.06 -37.44 -6.05
N LEU A 27 16.94 -38.04 -7.23
CA LEU A 27 15.70 -38.49 -7.85
C LEU A 27 15.31 -39.83 -7.24
N ASP A 28 14.04 -40.00 -6.89
CA ASP A 28 13.39 -41.31 -6.92
C ASP A 28 12.08 -41.21 -7.71
N CYS A 29 12.15 -41.80 -8.92
CA CYS A 29 11.14 -42.50 -9.71
C CYS A 29 9.79 -41.84 -10.10
N MET A 30 9.66 -41.62 -11.42
CA MET A 30 8.44 -41.48 -12.28
C MET A 30 7.80 -42.87 -12.57
N PRO A 31 6.60 -43.04 -13.21
CA PRO A 31 6.02 -42.29 -14.37
C PRO A 31 4.47 -42.10 -14.31
N SER A 32 3.69 -41.52 -15.24
CA SER A 32 3.78 -40.99 -16.63
C SER A 32 2.49 -40.20 -16.97
N SER A 33 2.56 -39.33 -18.00
CA SER A 33 1.48 -38.80 -18.87
C SER A 33 0.37 -37.93 -18.24
N SER A 34 -0.15 -36.84 -18.82
CA SER A 34 0.03 -36.16 -20.11
C SER A 34 -0.72 -34.81 -20.02
N SER A 35 -0.12 -33.77 -20.61
CA SER A 35 -0.78 -32.67 -21.34
C SER A 35 -1.97 -31.92 -20.70
N SER A 36 -1.70 -30.70 -20.20
CA SER A 36 -2.36 -29.46 -20.66
C SER A 36 -1.66 -28.26 -20.04
N SER A 37 -1.01 -27.46 -20.88
CA SER A 37 -0.36 -26.20 -20.53
C SER A 37 -1.41 -25.15 -20.21
N SER A 38 -1.64 -24.89 -18.93
CA SER A 38 -2.42 -23.74 -18.48
C SER A 38 -1.48 -22.55 -18.30
N ILE A 39 -1.50 -21.61 -19.24
CA ILE A 39 -0.80 -20.33 -19.13
C ILE A 39 -1.71 -19.40 -18.32
N TYR A 40 -1.59 -19.45 -17.00
CA TYR A 40 -2.04 -18.34 -16.15
C TYR A 40 -0.80 -17.51 -15.80
N PRO A 41 -0.86 -16.17 -15.86
CA PRO A 41 0.20 -15.34 -15.32
C PRO A 41 0.23 -15.55 -13.80
N THR A 42 1.27 -16.23 -13.31
CA THR A 42 1.56 -16.28 -11.87
C THR A 42 1.96 -14.89 -11.41
N ALA A 43 1.11 -14.23 -10.63
CA ALA A 43 1.53 -13.07 -9.85
C ALA A 43 2.59 -13.54 -8.84
N TYR A 44 3.86 -13.20 -9.08
CA TYR A 44 4.93 -13.52 -8.14
C TYR A 44 4.84 -12.57 -6.94
N PHE A 45 4.25 -13.07 -5.86
CA PHE A 45 4.37 -12.46 -4.55
C PHE A 45 5.80 -12.71 -4.04
N TYR A 46 6.67 -11.70 -4.12
CA TYR A 46 7.92 -11.72 -3.37
C TYR A 46 7.61 -11.49 -1.89
N GLN A 47 7.17 -12.54 -1.19
CA GLN A 47 7.33 -12.64 0.25
C GLN A 47 8.69 -13.28 0.52
N SER A 48 9.59 -12.51 1.08
CA SER A 48 10.82 -13.04 1.67
C SER A 48 10.44 -14.11 2.68
N ARG A 49 10.72 -15.39 2.36
CA ARG A 49 10.56 -16.51 3.28
C ARG A 49 11.79 -16.59 4.19
N PRO A 50 11.60 -16.64 5.51
CA PRO A 50 12.39 -17.54 6.34
C PRO A 50 11.50 -18.63 6.96
N GLN A 51 12.15 -19.68 7.43
CA GLN A 51 11.55 -20.89 7.97
C GLN A 51 10.87 -20.65 9.33
N GLY A 52 9.75 -21.34 9.58
CA GLY A 52 9.08 -21.42 10.89
C GLY A 52 7.79 -20.60 11.02
N PRO A 53 6.87 -20.94 11.95
CA PRO A 53 5.58 -20.27 12.09
C PRO A 53 5.75 -18.94 12.84
N SER A 54 6.23 -17.92 12.13
CA SER A 54 6.20 -16.53 12.59
C SER A 54 5.30 -15.74 11.63
N SER A 55 4.14 -15.33 12.13
CA SER A 55 3.21 -14.47 11.41
C SER A 55 3.91 -13.16 11.03
N ILE A 56 4.06 -12.90 9.73
CA ILE A 56 4.56 -11.62 9.22
C ILE A 56 3.54 -10.54 9.62
N SER A 57 3.89 -9.76 10.65
CA SER A 57 3.09 -8.64 11.15
C SER A 57 3.62 -7.37 10.51
N VAL A 58 2.84 -6.75 9.62
CA VAL A 58 3.14 -5.39 9.13
C VAL A 58 2.73 -4.42 10.22
N ALA A 59 3.72 -3.87 10.92
CA ALA A 59 3.58 -2.83 11.93
C ALA A 59 3.68 -1.46 11.25
N PHE A 60 2.63 -0.64 11.31
CA PHE A 60 2.70 0.73 10.81
C PHE A 60 3.27 1.65 11.90
N ASN A 61 4.48 2.15 11.67
CA ASN A 61 5.08 3.23 12.48
C ASN A 61 4.99 4.55 11.69
N PRO A 62 4.18 5.54 12.12
CA PRO A 62 4.07 6.85 11.45
C PRO A 62 5.37 7.68 11.48
N SER A 63 6.38 7.26 12.24
CA SER A 63 7.64 8.00 12.42
C SER A 63 8.72 7.69 11.36
N GLY A 64 8.43 6.84 10.37
CA GLY A 64 9.26 6.73 9.15
C GLY A 64 10.64 6.08 9.30
N LYS A 65 10.82 5.08 10.18
CA LYS A 65 12.01 4.21 10.16
C LYS A 65 11.63 2.85 9.57
N TYR A 66 11.71 2.71 8.25
CA TYR A 66 11.60 1.43 7.55
C TYR A 66 12.98 0.75 7.54
N ASP A 67 13.36 0.19 8.69
CA ASP A 67 14.50 -0.72 8.75
C ASP A 67 13.99 -2.16 8.73
N LEU A 68 14.35 -2.90 7.67
CA LEU A 68 14.01 -4.31 7.47
C LEU A 68 15.04 -5.23 8.14
N SER A 69 15.62 -4.82 9.26
CA SER A 69 16.57 -5.63 10.02
C SER A 69 15.82 -6.68 10.85
N LEU A 70 15.80 -7.91 10.34
CA LEU A 70 15.39 -9.13 11.03
C LEU A 70 16.47 -9.56 12.03
N HIS A 71 16.56 -8.89 13.17
CA HIS A 71 17.21 -9.44 14.36
C HIS A 71 16.39 -9.06 15.59
N ASP A 72 15.65 -10.04 16.13
CA ASP A 72 15.05 -9.97 17.46
C ASP A 72 16.20 -10.09 18.49
N ASP A 73 16.84 -8.97 18.82
CA ASP A 73 17.67 -8.80 20.01
C ASP A 73 17.92 -7.30 20.18
N ASP A 74 16.97 -6.58 20.77
CA ASP A 74 17.19 -5.31 21.47
C ASP A 74 15.95 -4.99 22.34
N GLU A 75 16.04 -5.32 23.62
CA GLU A 75 15.03 -4.98 24.64
C GLU A 75 15.07 -3.50 25.07
N GLN A 76 15.76 -2.62 24.34
CA GLN A 76 16.03 -1.23 24.76
C GLN A 76 15.97 -0.21 23.60
N GLU A 77 14.83 -0.12 22.89
CA GLU A 77 14.52 1.03 22.01
C GLU A 77 13.10 1.54 22.29
N GLN A 78 12.85 2.11 23.48
CA GLN A 78 11.62 2.88 23.77
C GLN A 78 11.92 4.36 24.06
N ALA A 79 13.19 4.77 24.00
CA ALA A 79 13.59 6.16 24.15
C ALA A 79 13.89 6.75 22.76
N ASP A 80 13.23 7.85 22.42
CA ASP A 80 13.43 8.67 21.21
C ASP A 80 12.84 8.15 19.88
N LEU A 81 11.57 7.72 19.88
CA LEU A 81 10.80 7.78 18.63
C LEU A 81 10.60 9.25 18.23
N PRO A 82 10.96 9.67 17.00
CA PRO A 82 10.74 11.04 16.56
C PRO A 82 9.24 11.36 16.58
N PRO A 83 8.87 12.61 16.90
CA PRO A 83 7.47 13.01 16.99
C PRO A 83 6.75 12.73 15.66
N PRO A 84 5.45 12.35 15.71
CA PRO A 84 4.68 12.09 14.52
C PRO A 84 4.73 13.31 13.58
N ILE A 85 4.93 13.05 12.28
CA ILE A 85 5.02 14.10 11.27
C ILE A 85 3.70 14.89 11.28
N PRO A 86 3.75 16.24 11.36
CA PRO A 86 2.53 17.03 11.37
C PRO A 86 1.75 16.87 10.05
N PRO A 87 0.41 17.02 10.09
CA PRO A 87 -0.41 17.05 8.89
C PRO A 87 0.09 18.01 7.81
N THR A 88 -0.19 17.67 6.55
CA THR A 88 0.16 18.53 5.42
C THR A 88 -0.68 19.83 5.47
N GLU A 89 -0.02 21.00 5.37
CA GLU A 89 -0.72 22.29 5.35
C GLU A 89 -1.64 22.42 4.13
N GLY A 90 -2.83 22.98 4.32
CA GLY A 90 -3.81 23.17 3.25
C GLY A 90 -4.54 21.90 2.80
N ARG A 91 -4.43 20.80 3.55
CA ARG A 91 -5.22 19.58 3.33
C ARG A 91 -6.71 19.83 3.56
N TYR A 92 -7.56 19.09 2.86
CA TYR A 92 -8.98 19.04 3.17
C TYR A 92 -9.19 18.27 4.49
N GLU A 93 -9.88 18.90 5.43
CA GLU A 93 -10.16 18.31 6.73
C GLU A 93 -11.63 17.89 6.82
N VAL A 94 -11.88 16.59 6.89
CA VAL A 94 -13.22 16.03 7.05
C VAL A 94 -13.47 15.79 8.54
N VAL A 95 -14.38 16.57 9.11
CA VAL A 95 -14.76 16.44 10.52
C VAL A 95 -16.02 15.60 10.65
N ILE A 96 -15.96 14.54 11.45
CA ILE A 96 -17.09 13.65 11.72
C ILE A 96 -17.28 13.49 13.24
N ASP A 97 -18.53 13.31 13.67
CA ASP A 97 -18.91 13.08 15.06
C ASP A 97 -19.79 11.83 15.19
N ASN A 98 -20.19 11.50 16.43
CA ASN A 98 -21.05 10.35 16.72
C ASN A 98 -22.34 10.35 15.89
N ASP A 99 -22.99 11.50 15.67
CA ASP A 99 -24.27 11.58 14.98
C ASP A 99 -24.11 11.33 13.47
N ILE A 100 -23.07 11.90 12.87
CA ILE A 100 -22.66 11.65 11.49
C ILE A 100 -22.36 10.16 11.28
N ILE A 101 -21.58 9.57 12.19
CA ILE A 101 -21.19 8.16 12.15
C ILE A 101 -22.43 7.26 12.22
N ARG A 102 -23.32 7.49 13.20
CA ARG A 102 -24.54 6.68 13.39
C ARG A 102 -25.50 6.74 12.21
N ARG A 103 -25.62 7.89 11.54
CA ARG A 103 -26.46 8.05 10.35
C ARG A 103 -25.79 7.59 9.06
N LEU A 104 -24.52 7.20 9.12
CA LEU A 104 -23.68 6.91 7.96
C LEU A 104 -23.71 8.08 6.95
N ASP A 105 -23.67 9.31 7.46
CA ASP A 105 -23.83 10.52 6.68
C ASP A 105 -22.51 10.89 5.99
N LEU A 106 -22.53 11.03 4.66
CA LEU A 106 -21.36 11.39 3.86
C LEU A 106 -21.33 12.88 3.50
N VAL A 107 -22.35 13.66 3.87
CA VAL A 107 -22.40 15.11 3.59
C VAL A 107 -21.15 15.84 4.10
N PRO A 108 -20.61 15.56 5.31
CA PRO A 108 -19.38 16.22 5.77
C PRO A 108 -18.18 16.00 4.84
N PHE A 109 -18.03 14.77 4.31
CA PHE A 109 -17.00 14.47 3.32
C PHE A 109 -17.23 15.26 2.02
N GLN A 110 -18.47 15.26 1.52
CA GLN A 110 -18.85 15.95 0.29
C GLN A 110 -18.68 17.47 0.41
N SER A 111 -19.04 18.07 1.56
CA SER A 111 -18.90 19.50 1.80
C SER A 111 -17.44 19.92 1.96
N ALA A 112 -16.62 19.14 2.67
CA ALA A 112 -15.22 19.48 2.89
C ALA A 112 -14.39 19.33 1.60
N THR A 113 -14.68 18.31 0.79
CA THR A 113 -13.91 18.01 -0.43
C THR A 113 -14.51 18.61 -1.69
N GLY A 114 -15.81 18.91 -1.71
CA GLY A 114 -16.56 19.26 -2.93
C GLY A 114 -16.94 18.06 -3.81
N ILE A 115 -16.58 16.82 -3.42
CA ILE A 115 -16.82 15.61 -4.20
C ILE A 115 -18.23 15.08 -3.90
N THR A 116 -19.23 15.64 -4.56
CA THR A 116 -20.64 15.27 -4.33
C THR A 116 -21.00 13.91 -4.93
N SER A 117 -20.40 13.52 -6.05
CA SER A 117 -20.49 12.16 -6.60
C SER A 117 -19.11 11.60 -6.98
N PRO A 118 -18.95 10.27 -7.09
CA PRO A 118 -17.68 9.65 -7.47
C PRO A 118 -17.17 10.08 -8.86
N SER A 119 -18.10 10.43 -9.76
CA SER A 119 -17.79 10.89 -11.13
C SER A 119 -17.42 12.37 -11.19
N ASP A 120 -17.79 13.17 -10.18
CA ASP A 120 -17.47 14.60 -10.13
C ASP A 120 -16.09 14.89 -9.52
N ALA A 121 -15.39 13.86 -9.05
CA ALA A 121 -14.06 14.01 -8.50
C ALA A 121 -13.13 14.60 -9.56
N LYS A 122 -12.43 15.70 -9.22
CA LYS A 122 -11.41 16.36 -10.06
C LYS A 122 -10.02 16.04 -9.53
N PRO A 123 -9.41 14.90 -9.89
CA PRO A 123 -8.33 14.33 -9.11
C PRO A 123 -7.04 15.15 -9.17
N LYS A 124 -6.88 15.95 -10.23
CA LYS A 124 -5.74 16.87 -10.39
C LYS A 124 -5.66 17.90 -9.26
N GLU A 125 -6.80 18.40 -8.79
CA GLU A 125 -6.86 19.40 -7.69
C GLU A 125 -6.59 18.74 -6.32
N PHE A 126 -7.03 17.49 -6.13
CA PHE A 126 -6.87 16.76 -4.86
C PHE A 126 -5.51 16.07 -4.70
N LEU A 127 -4.80 15.78 -5.79
CA LEU A 127 -3.44 15.26 -5.69
C LEU A 127 -2.46 16.33 -5.19
N GLU A 128 -2.82 17.61 -5.27
CA GLU A 128 -2.08 18.72 -4.66
C GLU A 128 -2.49 18.97 -3.21
N ARG A 129 -3.76 18.71 -2.87
CA ARG A 129 -4.33 18.90 -1.53
C ARG A 129 -4.86 17.59 -0.98
N THR A 130 -4.10 16.99 -0.07
CA THR A 130 -4.44 15.71 0.57
C THR A 130 -5.70 15.81 1.43
N ILE A 131 -6.26 14.67 1.82
CA ILE A 131 -7.46 14.58 2.67
C ILE A 131 -7.08 13.95 4.02
N GLY A 132 -7.54 14.56 5.11
CA GLY A 132 -7.45 14.02 6.47
C GLY A 132 -8.79 13.97 7.18
N PHE A 133 -8.84 13.23 8.29
CA PHE A 133 -10.04 13.07 9.10
C PHE A 133 -9.80 13.51 10.54
N THR A 134 -10.74 14.30 11.06
CA THR A 134 -10.89 14.58 12.49
C THR A 134 -12.15 13.87 12.97
N ILE A 135 -11.96 12.90 13.86
CA ILE A 135 -13.03 12.04 14.36
C ILE A 135 -13.34 12.44 15.81
N ASN A 136 -14.35 13.30 15.98
CA ASN A 136 -14.86 13.76 17.27
C ASN A 136 -15.81 12.71 17.86
N TYR A 137 -15.25 11.57 18.26
CA TYR A 137 -16.04 10.45 18.78
C TYR A 137 -16.02 10.41 20.31
N THR A 138 -17.18 10.66 20.90
CA THR A 138 -17.41 10.52 22.34
C THR A 138 -17.65 9.05 22.67
N ARG A 139 -16.77 8.47 23.48
CA ARG A 139 -16.89 7.08 23.97
C ARG A 139 -17.93 7.01 25.09
N GLU A 140 -18.65 5.90 25.18
CA GLU A 140 -19.58 5.66 26.30
C GLU A 140 -18.82 5.54 27.63
N ASP A 141 -17.70 4.82 27.63
CA ASP A 141 -16.73 4.78 28.72
C ASP A 141 -15.48 5.58 28.34
N GLN A 142 -15.15 6.60 29.12
CA GLN A 142 -13.97 7.44 28.91
C GLN A 142 -12.65 6.69 29.15
N ASN A 143 -12.68 5.58 29.90
CA ASN A 143 -11.51 4.75 30.18
C ASN A 143 -11.36 3.56 29.23
N ASP A 144 -12.25 3.42 28.24
CA ASP A 144 -12.14 2.38 27.23
C ASP A 144 -10.80 2.51 26.50
N PRO A 145 -9.89 1.51 26.55
CA PRO A 145 -8.54 1.62 26.00
C PRO A 145 -8.50 1.39 24.48
N ARG A 146 -9.61 1.01 23.85
CA ARG A 146 -9.65 0.69 22.43
C ARG A 146 -9.29 1.87 21.56
N GLU A 147 -8.62 1.60 20.44
CA GLU A 147 -8.39 2.57 19.39
C GLU A 147 -9.67 2.82 18.56
N LEU A 148 -9.75 3.97 17.91
CA LEU A 148 -10.93 4.32 17.09
C LEU A 148 -11.22 3.28 16.00
N SER A 149 -10.19 2.66 15.44
CA SER A 149 -10.32 1.62 14.43
C SER A 149 -10.91 0.31 14.94
N GLU A 150 -11.05 0.13 16.25
CA GLU A 150 -11.67 -1.04 16.86
C GLU A 150 -13.19 -0.87 17.08
N PHE A 151 -13.73 0.35 16.92
CA PHE A 151 -15.16 0.63 17.08
C PHE A 151 -15.95 0.28 15.80
N PRO A 152 -16.95 -0.61 15.88
CA PRO A 152 -17.61 -1.14 14.69
C PRO A 152 -18.43 -0.11 13.91
N ASP A 153 -19.00 0.89 14.58
CA ASP A 153 -19.78 1.95 13.97
C ASP A 153 -18.91 2.95 13.21
N ILE A 154 -17.76 3.33 13.76
CA ILE A 154 -16.74 4.13 13.05
C ILE A 154 -16.31 3.37 11.79
N ARG A 155 -15.94 2.09 11.94
CA ARG A 155 -15.57 1.24 10.80
C ARG A 155 -16.68 1.16 9.76
N LEU A 156 -17.93 1.01 10.18
CA LEU A 156 -19.07 0.95 9.27
C LEU A 156 -19.23 2.24 8.44
N TRP A 157 -18.98 3.40 9.05
CA TRP A 157 -18.96 4.68 8.33
C TRP A 157 -17.86 4.68 7.25
N PHE A 158 -16.64 4.24 7.58
CA PHE A 158 -15.55 4.10 6.60
C PHE A 158 -15.83 3.04 5.53
N VAL A 159 -16.52 1.94 5.85
CA VAL A 159 -16.97 0.95 4.85
C VAL A 159 -17.93 1.61 3.85
N ARG A 160 -18.87 2.43 4.32
CA ARG A 160 -19.75 3.19 3.43
C ARG A 160 -18.96 4.19 2.58
N LEU A 161 -18.01 4.90 3.18
CA LEU A 161 -17.15 5.83 2.46
C LEU A 161 -16.36 5.12 1.36
N ASP A 162 -15.79 3.94 1.65
CA ASP A 162 -15.06 3.10 0.69
C ASP A 162 -15.94 2.61 -0.46
N ALA A 163 -17.17 2.23 -0.14
CA ALA A 163 -18.13 1.78 -1.14
C ALA A 163 -18.53 2.92 -2.10
N ALA A 164 -18.66 4.15 -1.57
CA ALA A 164 -19.00 5.32 -2.37
C ALA A 164 -17.79 5.84 -3.16
N TYR A 165 -16.62 5.95 -2.54
CA TYR A 165 -15.42 6.56 -3.10
C TYR A 165 -14.22 5.60 -3.04
N PRO A 166 -14.23 4.52 -3.85
CA PRO A 166 -13.30 3.41 -3.66
C PRO A 166 -11.84 3.73 -4.01
N TRP A 167 -11.60 4.79 -4.79
CA TRP A 167 -10.27 5.33 -5.14
C TRP A 167 -9.68 6.26 -4.07
N LEU A 168 -10.45 6.63 -3.04
CA LEU A 168 -10.08 7.59 -1.99
C LEU A 168 -8.69 7.37 -1.36
N PRO A 169 -8.20 6.13 -1.12
CA PRO A 169 -6.90 5.91 -0.51
C PRO A 169 -5.74 6.68 -1.15
N VAL A 170 -5.79 6.96 -2.46
CA VAL A 170 -4.73 7.69 -3.17
C VAL A 170 -4.70 9.19 -2.88
N LEU A 171 -5.79 9.75 -2.34
CA LEU A 171 -5.92 11.18 -2.02
C LEU A 171 -5.70 11.49 -0.53
N LEU A 172 -5.51 10.46 0.30
CA LEU A 172 -5.31 10.63 1.74
C LEU A 172 -3.95 11.27 2.05
N ASP A 173 -3.86 11.95 3.19
CA ASP A 173 -2.60 12.45 3.72
C ASP A 173 -1.73 11.29 4.25
N TRP A 174 -0.98 10.66 3.35
CA TRP A 174 -0.14 9.50 3.67
C TRP A 174 0.92 9.83 4.72
N ARG A 175 1.43 11.08 4.72
CA ARG A 175 2.46 11.54 5.67
C ARG A 175 1.92 11.60 7.09
N ALA A 176 0.65 11.97 7.25
CA ALA A 176 -0.04 11.98 8.53
C ALA A 176 -0.56 10.59 8.96
N GLY A 177 -0.29 9.54 8.17
CA GLY A 177 -0.73 8.17 8.48
C GLY A 177 -2.20 7.89 8.19
N GLU A 178 -2.90 8.77 7.47
CA GLU A 178 -4.33 8.59 7.15
C GLU A 178 -4.58 7.33 6.32
N LEU A 179 -3.64 6.95 5.44
CA LEU A 179 -3.76 5.71 4.66
C LEU A 179 -3.75 4.46 5.55
N ALA A 180 -2.88 4.41 6.56
CA ALA A 180 -2.83 3.29 7.49
C ALA A 180 -4.07 3.26 8.40
N ARG A 181 -4.52 4.43 8.88
CA ARG A 181 -5.77 4.55 9.64
C ARG A 181 -6.97 4.09 8.82
N TYR A 182 -7.05 4.49 7.56
CA TYR A 182 -8.09 4.06 6.61
C TYR A 182 -8.08 2.55 6.40
N ALA A 183 -6.89 1.96 6.20
CA ALA A 183 -6.76 0.51 6.10
C ALA A 183 -7.20 -0.18 7.40
N ALA A 184 -6.86 0.35 8.58
CA ALA A 184 -7.29 -0.20 9.87
C ALA A 184 -8.82 -0.19 10.02
N MET A 185 -9.51 0.79 9.46
CA MET A 185 -10.98 0.81 9.48
C MET A 185 -11.60 -0.33 8.65
N LEU A 186 -10.94 -0.74 7.56
CA LEU A 186 -11.50 -1.67 6.56
C LEU A 186 -10.95 -3.10 6.65
N VAL A 187 -9.76 -3.27 7.22
CA VAL A 187 -9.03 -4.53 7.27
C VAL A 187 -8.99 -5.03 8.71
N PRO A 188 -9.25 -6.34 8.96
CA PRO A 188 -9.02 -6.94 10.26
C PRO A 188 -7.58 -6.67 10.76
N HIS A 189 -7.48 -6.17 11.98
CA HIS A 189 -6.22 -5.85 12.63
C HIS A 189 -6.32 -6.09 14.14
N GLN A 190 -5.18 -6.03 14.81
CA GLN A 190 -5.04 -6.01 16.26
C GLN A 190 -4.16 -4.84 16.65
N MET A 191 -4.38 -4.29 17.85
CA MET A 191 -3.51 -3.27 18.42
C MET A 191 -2.40 -3.92 19.26
N SER A 192 -1.16 -3.50 19.03
CA SER A 192 0.01 -3.89 19.81
C SER A 192 0.66 -2.66 20.42
N MET A 193 0.92 -2.68 21.73
CA MET A 193 1.63 -1.57 22.40
C MET A 193 3.04 -1.32 21.83
N LYS A 194 3.72 -2.38 21.35
CA LYS A 194 5.07 -2.27 20.76
C LYS A 194 5.03 -1.99 19.26
N LYS A 195 4.12 -2.66 18.54
CA LYS A 195 4.10 -2.66 17.06
C LYS A 195 3.04 -1.74 16.45
N GLY A 196 2.20 -1.09 17.25
CA GLY A 196 1.07 -0.32 16.75
C GLY A 196 0.02 -1.24 16.09
N VAL A 197 -0.51 -0.82 14.94
CA VAL A 197 -1.50 -1.60 14.19
C VAL A 197 -0.84 -2.81 13.54
N VAL A 198 -1.37 -4.00 13.82
CA VAL A 198 -0.95 -5.28 13.24
C VAL A 198 -2.08 -5.86 12.40
N PHE A 199 -1.93 -5.82 11.08
CA PHE A 199 -2.95 -6.33 10.17
C PHE A 199 -2.95 -7.85 10.04
N ASN A 200 -4.13 -8.43 9.77
CA ASN A 200 -4.19 -9.76 9.20
C ASN A 200 -3.55 -9.73 7.79
N PRO A 201 -2.49 -10.52 7.54
CA PRO A 201 -1.70 -10.38 6.32
C PRO A 201 -2.48 -10.76 5.05
N GLU A 202 -3.34 -11.77 5.10
CA GLU A 202 -4.14 -12.20 3.95
C GLU A 202 -5.22 -11.16 3.61
N ALA A 203 -5.90 -10.63 4.63
CA ALA A 203 -6.91 -9.61 4.44
C ALA A 203 -6.31 -8.30 3.91
N LEU A 204 -5.12 -7.92 4.40
CA LEU A 204 -4.43 -6.74 3.90
C LEU A 204 -3.99 -6.93 2.44
N ALA A 205 -3.48 -8.11 2.07
CA ALA A 205 -3.09 -8.40 0.69
C ALA A 205 -4.29 -8.27 -0.27
N LEU A 206 -5.44 -8.85 0.09
CA LEU A 206 -6.66 -8.73 -0.72
C LEU A 206 -7.14 -7.27 -0.82
N PHE A 207 -7.07 -6.52 0.28
CA PHE A 207 -7.40 -5.10 0.29
C PHE A 207 -6.49 -4.31 -0.65
N VAL A 208 -5.17 -4.48 -0.54
CA VAL A 208 -4.20 -3.76 -1.39
C VAL A 208 -4.39 -4.10 -2.86
N MET A 209 -4.53 -5.39 -3.20
CA MET A 209 -4.76 -5.79 -4.58
C MET A 209 -6.04 -5.19 -5.15
N LYS A 210 -7.15 -5.23 -4.40
CA LYS A 210 -8.40 -4.55 -4.78
C LYS A 210 -8.16 -3.05 -5.04
N LYS A 211 -7.42 -2.38 -4.15
CA LYS A 211 -7.12 -0.95 -4.29
C LYS A 211 -6.23 -0.64 -5.47
N VAL A 212 -5.26 -1.50 -5.80
CA VAL A 212 -4.41 -1.34 -6.99
C VAL A 212 -5.25 -1.32 -8.27
N PHE A 213 -6.17 -2.28 -8.45
CA PHE A 213 -7.06 -2.30 -9.60
C PHE A 213 -7.91 -1.02 -9.72
N ILE A 214 -8.54 -0.62 -8.62
CA ILE A 214 -9.43 0.55 -8.61
C ILE A 214 -8.66 1.84 -8.85
N VAL A 215 -7.58 2.06 -8.10
CA VAL A 215 -6.81 3.32 -8.14
C VAL A 215 -6.11 3.47 -9.47
N TYR A 216 -5.49 2.40 -10.00
CA TYR A 216 -4.80 2.48 -11.28
C TYR A 216 -5.76 2.89 -12.42
N SER A 217 -6.89 2.18 -12.55
CA SER A 217 -7.89 2.49 -13.57
C SER A 217 -8.45 3.90 -13.41
N TRP A 218 -8.80 4.28 -12.18
CA TRP A 218 -9.35 5.62 -11.92
C TRP A 218 -8.35 6.74 -12.23
N LEU A 219 -7.06 6.57 -11.89
CA LEU A 219 -6.03 7.55 -12.23
C LEU A 219 -5.84 7.67 -13.75
N LYS A 220 -5.92 6.56 -14.50
CA LYS A 220 -5.87 6.58 -15.97
C LYS A 220 -7.07 7.29 -16.58
N GLU A 221 -8.28 6.93 -16.15
CA GLU A 221 -9.54 7.51 -16.63
C GLU A 221 -9.60 9.03 -16.42
N ASN A 222 -8.86 9.55 -15.43
CA ASN A 222 -8.79 10.97 -15.11
C ASN A 222 -7.51 11.66 -15.61
N ASP A 223 -6.77 11.04 -16.52
CA ASP A 223 -5.55 11.56 -17.14
C ASP A 223 -4.51 12.06 -16.11
N ILE A 224 -4.32 11.31 -15.03
CA ILE A 224 -3.30 11.63 -14.02
C ILE A 224 -1.92 11.16 -14.50
N PRO A 225 -0.88 12.02 -14.44
CA PRO A 225 0.46 11.62 -14.84
C PRO A 225 1.01 10.52 -13.93
N MET A 226 1.73 9.59 -14.54
CA MET A 226 2.43 8.47 -13.87
C MET A 226 1.51 7.62 -12.98
N PRO A 227 0.37 7.09 -13.49
CA PRO A 227 -0.61 6.37 -12.69
C PRO A 227 -0.03 5.09 -12.06
N ARG A 228 0.88 4.40 -12.77
CA ARG A 228 1.60 3.23 -12.25
C ARG A 228 2.45 3.59 -11.03
N LEU A 229 3.26 4.66 -11.13
CA LEU A 229 4.13 5.10 -10.02
C LEU A 229 3.31 5.45 -8.77
N LYS A 230 2.27 6.27 -8.91
CA LYS A 230 1.41 6.66 -7.78
C LYS A 230 0.73 5.45 -7.14
N THR A 231 0.24 4.51 -7.93
CA THR A 231 -0.39 3.29 -7.43
C THR A 231 0.62 2.40 -6.70
N LYS A 232 1.84 2.26 -7.23
CA LYS A 232 2.94 1.53 -6.57
C LYS A 232 3.34 2.18 -5.26
N ASP A 233 3.40 3.50 -5.20
CA ASP A 233 3.74 4.23 -3.97
C ASP A 233 2.68 4.03 -2.88
N MET A 234 1.39 4.11 -3.25
CA MET A 234 0.29 3.80 -2.33
C MET A 234 0.39 2.37 -1.78
N ALA A 235 0.65 1.37 -2.64
CA ALA A 235 0.82 -0.01 -2.20
C ALA A 235 2.06 -0.19 -1.30
N ARG A 236 3.16 0.51 -1.61
CA ARG A 236 4.40 0.48 -0.82
C ARG A 236 4.18 1.03 0.58
N MET A 237 3.37 2.09 0.73
CA MET A 237 3.00 2.63 2.04
C MET A 237 2.27 1.60 2.93
N LEU A 238 1.65 0.58 2.33
CA LEU A 238 1.00 -0.53 3.02
C LEU A 238 1.87 -1.80 3.10
N GLY A 239 3.14 -1.72 2.67
CA GLY A 239 4.11 -2.81 2.74
C GLY A 239 4.15 -3.73 1.51
N PHE A 240 3.57 -3.32 0.37
CA PHE A 240 3.49 -4.15 -0.84
C PHE A 240 4.29 -3.57 -2.01
N GLY A 241 5.10 -4.41 -2.65
CA GLY A 241 5.68 -4.13 -3.96
C GLY A 241 4.77 -4.66 -5.07
N ILE A 242 4.41 -3.81 -6.03
CA ILE A 242 3.60 -4.19 -7.19
C ILE A 242 4.50 -4.24 -8.43
N GLY A 243 4.49 -5.37 -9.13
CA GLY A 243 5.22 -5.59 -10.38
C GLY A 243 4.58 -4.84 -11.57
N GLU A 244 5.37 -4.57 -12.60
CA GLU A 244 4.89 -3.89 -13.81
C GLU A 244 3.88 -4.75 -14.59
N GLU A 245 4.06 -6.07 -14.54
CA GLU A 245 3.28 -7.05 -15.30
C GLU A 245 1.80 -6.99 -14.94
N LEU A 246 1.46 -6.65 -13.69
CA LEU A 246 0.07 -6.48 -13.27
C LEU A 246 -0.61 -5.32 -14.01
N PHE A 247 0.09 -4.21 -14.19
CA PHE A 247 -0.47 -3.05 -14.89
C PHE A 247 -0.67 -3.35 -16.37
N ASP A 248 0.26 -4.09 -16.97
CA ASP A 248 0.14 -4.55 -18.36
C ASP A 248 -1.13 -5.41 -18.54
N LEU A 249 -1.39 -6.35 -17.62
CA LEU A 249 -2.62 -7.16 -17.63
C LEU A 249 -3.90 -6.32 -17.48
N ILE A 250 -3.88 -5.25 -16.67
CA ILE A 250 -5.03 -4.35 -16.53
C ILE A 250 -5.25 -3.54 -17.82
N ASP A 251 -4.17 -3.09 -18.46
CA ASP A 251 -4.23 -2.32 -19.69
C ASP A 251 -4.75 -3.14 -20.88
N GLU A 252 -4.38 -4.42 -20.98
CA GLU A 252 -4.87 -5.34 -22.02
C GLU A 252 -6.39 -5.51 -22.00
N GLN A 253 -6.99 -5.55 -20.80
CA GLN A 253 -8.43 -5.72 -20.61
C GLN A 253 -9.23 -4.42 -20.75
N SER A 254 -8.53 -3.27 -20.81
CA SER A 254 -9.12 -1.93 -20.90
C SER A 254 -9.42 -1.49 -22.35
N THR A 255 -9.43 -2.39 -23.31
CA THR A 255 -9.81 -2.08 -24.70
C THR A 255 -11.27 -1.59 -24.74
N PRO A 256 -11.56 -0.42 -25.33
CA PRO A 256 -12.94 0.05 -25.46
C PRO A 256 -13.73 -0.95 -26.33
N PRO A 257 -15.02 -1.20 -26.04
CA PRO A 257 -15.87 -1.96 -26.94
C PRO A 257 -15.85 -1.27 -28.32
N SER A 258 -15.54 -2.05 -29.35
CA SER A 258 -15.57 -1.63 -30.75
C SER A 258 -16.98 -1.31 -31.22
#